data_AF-A0A8T7D4N7-F1
#
_entry.id   AF-A0A8T7D4N7-F1
#
_cell.length_a   1.000
_cell.length_b   1.000
_cell.length_c   1.000
_cell.angle_alpha   90.00
_cell.angle_beta   90.00
_cell.angle_gamma   90.00
#
_symmetry.space_group_name_H-M   'P 1'
#
loop_
_entity.id
_entity.type
_entity.pdbx_description
1 polymer ?
#
loop_
_entity_poly.entity_id
_entity_poly.type
_entity_poly.pdbx_seq_one_letter_code
_entity_poly.pdbx_strand_id
1 'polypeptide(L)'
;HGFDYSDESQVKAQFEKAREAVLRYKDHPALLLWGVGNEMEGFDAGDDPAIWNAVNDIASMIKQLDPLHPTMTVTAEIGGERISNIEKYGTAIDIHGINAYGGSPSMAERYRAGGATKPYILTEFGPPGAWEVAKSDWGAAYELTSSEKAQRYRESYQGAVLAAPGLALGSYVFIWGYKMETTATWFGMFLPDESPLAAVDVMTEIWSGQPPENLAPAVKPLLVKGDTQLDPGAEVRVLSEVNDPEAGKVSVRWVLRRELKGEQIGGDYRAMIPDIEEAIIESRVDSALIRMPQEPGSYRVFMYAYDETGKAATANVPLLVKGEERTAMPFLLYEDSFKGMPWAPSGWMGSYEQLQLDGEHTDNPHRGDACIKMRYTGKFGWVGVAWQHPGNNWGDADGGFDLSSATALEFWARGKWGGEHVSAGVGLIGKDKQYPDSGLASISDIVLQKEWKRYIIPLDEIDISSIKTGFYISLKGQQTSVTVYLDSIRFVREKKE
;
A
#
# COMPACT_ATOMS: atom_id res chain seq x y z
N HIS A 1 -3.48 -15.41 1.42
CA HIS A 1 -4.86 -15.04 1.02
C HIS A 1 -5.93 -16.12 1.29
N GLY A 2 -5.73 -17.06 2.23
CA GLY A 2 -6.81 -17.93 2.72
C GLY A 2 -7.44 -18.92 1.71
N PHE A 3 -6.97 -18.96 0.47
CA PHE A 3 -7.40 -19.92 -0.55
C PHE A 3 -6.59 -21.21 -0.43
N ASP A 4 -7.28 -22.34 -0.36
CA ASP A 4 -6.67 -23.66 -0.22
C ASP A 4 -6.96 -24.49 -1.48
N TYR A 5 -5.92 -24.83 -2.25
CA TYR A 5 -6.03 -25.62 -3.47
C TYR A 5 -6.36 -27.10 -3.21
N SER A 6 -6.30 -27.55 -1.96
CA SER A 6 -6.79 -28.87 -1.55
C SER A 6 -8.28 -28.89 -1.20
N ASP A 7 -8.92 -27.72 -1.08
CA ASP A 7 -10.36 -27.59 -0.83
C ASP A 7 -11.14 -27.58 -2.16
N GLU A 8 -11.72 -28.73 -2.51
CA GLU A 8 -12.52 -28.92 -3.73
C GLU A 8 -13.67 -27.91 -3.86
N SER A 9 -14.24 -27.45 -2.75
CA SER A 9 -15.36 -26.50 -2.78
C SER A 9 -14.90 -25.11 -3.19
N GLN A 10 -13.74 -24.67 -2.70
CA GLN A 10 -13.13 -23.40 -3.08
C GLN A 10 -12.66 -23.41 -4.53
N VAL A 11 -11.98 -24.49 -4.96
CA VAL A 11 -11.52 -24.66 -6.34
C VAL A 11 -12.70 -24.65 -7.31
N LYS A 12 -13.78 -25.37 -7.01
CA LYS A 12 -15.00 -25.38 -7.84
C LYS A 12 -15.66 -24.01 -7.92
N ALA A 13 -15.75 -23.29 -6.79
CA ALA A 13 -16.31 -21.95 -6.77
C ALA A 13 -15.48 -20.97 -7.61
N GLN A 14 -14.14 -21.05 -7.55
CA GLN A 14 -13.24 -20.26 -8.39
C GLN A 14 -13.42 -20.58 -9.88
N PHE A 15 -13.53 -21.87 -10.22
CA PHE A 15 -13.75 -22.32 -11.60
C PHE A 15 -15.03 -21.74 -12.19
N GLU A 16 -16.17 -21.83 -11.48
CA GLU A 16 -17.43 -21.28 -11.99
C GLU A 16 -17.38 -19.75 -12.12
N LYS A 17 -16.73 -19.06 -11.17
CA LYS A 17 -16.51 -17.60 -11.27
C LYS A 17 -15.69 -17.24 -12.52
N ALA A 18 -14.64 -18.00 -12.83
CA ALA A 18 -13.85 -17.81 -14.05
C ALA A 18 -14.71 -18.06 -15.30
N ARG A 19 -15.50 -19.14 -15.31
CA ARG A 19 -16.41 -19.47 -16.42
C ARG A 19 -17.43 -18.37 -16.69
N GLU A 20 -18.02 -17.78 -15.65
CA GLU A 20 -18.94 -16.66 -15.79
C GLU A 20 -18.27 -15.43 -16.43
N ALA A 21 -17.03 -15.13 -16.04
CA ALA A 21 -16.26 -14.03 -16.64
C ALA A 21 -15.99 -14.30 -18.14
N VAL A 22 -15.63 -15.53 -18.50
CA VAL A 22 -15.39 -15.93 -19.89
C VAL A 22 -16.65 -15.76 -20.74
N LEU A 23 -17.78 -16.33 -20.29
CA LEU A 23 -19.05 -16.20 -21.01
C LEU A 23 -19.48 -14.74 -21.18
N ARG A 24 -19.12 -13.88 -20.24
CA ARG A 24 -19.45 -12.45 -20.28
C ARG A 24 -18.59 -11.66 -21.27
N TYR A 25 -17.30 -11.96 -21.40
CA TYR A 25 -16.36 -11.09 -22.12
C TYR A 25 -15.69 -11.72 -23.36
N LYS A 26 -15.86 -13.01 -23.63
CA LYS A 26 -15.21 -13.70 -24.77
C LYS A 26 -15.43 -13.05 -26.15
N ASP A 27 -16.55 -12.35 -26.33
CA ASP A 27 -16.89 -11.69 -27.61
C ASP A 27 -16.53 -10.18 -27.61
N HIS A 28 -15.86 -9.68 -26.57
CA HIS A 28 -15.48 -8.27 -26.48
C HIS A 28 -14.26 -7.97 -27.37
N PRO A 29 -14.34 -7.01 -28.30
CA PRO A 29 -13.29 -6.80 -29.33
C PRO A 29 -11.95 -6.30 -28.78
N ALA A 30 -11.92 -5.79 -27.55
CA ALA A 30 -10.69 -5.37 -26.88
C ALA A 30 -9.99 -6.49 -26.09
N LEU A 31 -10.62 -7.67 -25.98
CA LEU A 31 -10.01 -8.81 -25.30
C LEU A 31 -8.86 -9.34 -26.18
N LEU A 32 -7.68 -9.49 -25.58
CA LEU A 32 -6.51 -10.03 -26.28
C LEU A 32 -6.21 -11.47 -25.86
N LEU A 33 -6.27 -11.76 -24.55
CA LEU A 33 -5.92 -13.04 -23.95
C LEU A 33 -6.55 -13.17 -22.55
N TRP A 34 -6.56 -14.38 -22.01
CA TRP A 34 -7.04 -14.69 -20.66
C TRP A 34 -5.89 -14.99 -19.70
N GLY A 35 -5.73 -14.17 -18.66
CA GLY A 35 -4.84 -14.46 -17.54
C GLY A 35 -5.51 -15.34 -16.48
N VAL A 36 -4.99 -16.54 -16.25
CA VAL A 36 -5.47 -17.53 -15.29
C VAL A 36 -4.52 -17.58 -14.10
N GLY A 37 -4.88 -16.83 -13.06
CA GLY A 37 -4.08 -16.71 -11.83
C GLY A 37 -2.91 -15.73 -11.99
N ASN A 38 -2.47 -15.19 -10.84
CA ASN A 38 -1.31 -14.32 -10.70
C ASN A 38 -0.58 -14.66 -9.41
N GLU A 39 0.64 -15.18 -9.53
CA GLU A 39 1.52 -15.51 -8.40
C GLU A 39 0.83 -16.45 -7.39
N MET A 40 0.05 -17.40 -7.91
CA MET A 40 -0.76 -18.31 -7.08
C MET A 40 0.09 -19.21 -6.19
N GLU A 41 1.34 -19.44 -6.59
CA GLU A 41 2.34 -20.20 -5.85
C GLU A 41 2.92 -19.47 -4.64
N GLY A 42 2.64 -18.16 -4.50
CA GLY A 42 3.19 -17.35 -3.43
C GLY A 42 4.73 -17.34 -3.41
N PHE A 43 5.28 -17.34 -2.20
CA PHE A 43 6.73 -17.28 -1.97
C PHE A 43 7.42 -18.65 -2.02
N ASP A 44 6.68 -19.73 -2.24
CA ASP A 44 7.20 -21.09 -2.24
C ASP A 44 7.86 -21.44 -3.60
N ALA A 45 8.36 -22.68 -3.71
CA ALA A 45 9.11 -23.15 -4.88
C ALA A 45 8.25 -23.28 -6.16
N GLY A 46 6.93 -23.13 -6.07
CA GLY A 46 6.01 -23.37 -7.18
C GLY A 46 5.88 -24.85 -7.53
N ASP A 47 6.12 -25.73 -6.57
CA ASP A 47 6.17 -27.19 -6.74
C ASP A 47 4.81 -27.90 -6.50
N ASP A 48 3.80 -27.21 -5.94
CA ASP A 48 2.48 -27.79 -5.67
C ASP A 48 1.68 -28.08 -6.96
N PRO A 49 1.47 -29.36 -7.33
CA PRO A 49 0.70 -29.71 -8.52
C PRO A 49 -0.78 -29.34 -8.43
N ALA A 50 -1.36 -29.20 -7.24
CA ALA A 50 -2.78 -28.87 -7.08
C ALA A 50 -3.10 -27.49 -7.68
N ILE A 51 -2.19 -26.53 -7.49
CA ILE A 51 -2.27 -25.18 -8.07
C ILE A 51 -2.32 -25.28 -9.59
N TRP A 52 -1.34 -25.94 -10.20
CA TRP A 52 -1.20 -25.98 -11.65
C TRP A 52 -2.29 -26.79 -12.33
N ASN A 53 -2.82 -27.84 -11.69
CA ASN A 53 -3.98 -28.57 -12.20
C ASN A 53 -5.23 -27.69 -12.19
N ALA A 54 -5.51 -26.95 -11.10
CA ALA A 54 -6.64 -26.04 -11.04
C ALA A 54 -6.55 -24.91 -12.09
N VAL A 55 -5.35 -24.35 -12.30
CA VAL A 55 -5.06 -23.38 -13.38
C VAL A 55 -5.34 -24.01 -14.74
N ASN A 56 -4.87 -25.23 -14.99
CA ASN A 56 -5.06 -25.91 -16.26
C ASN A 56 -6.53 -26.28 -16.52
N ASP A 57 -7.31 -26.61 -15.50
CA ASP A 57 -8.74 -26.89 -15.64
C ASP A 57 -9.49 -25.64 -16.12
N ILE A 58 -9.20 -24.48 -15.53
CA ILE A 58 -9.77 -23.20 -15.97
C ILE A 58 -9.31 -22.87 -17.41
N ALA A 59 -8.02 -23.05 -17.72
CA ALA A 59 -7.50 -22.82 -19.06
C ALA A 59 -8.16 -23.74 -20.11
N SER A 60 -8.36 -25.01 -19.78
CA SER A 60 -9.05 -25.99 -20.64
C SER A 60 -10.51 -25.60 -20.88
N MET A 61 -11.19 -25.10 -19.86
CA MET A 61 -12.55 -24.58 -19.97
C MET A 61 -12.61 -23.34 -20.87
N ILE A 62 -11.67 -22.40 -20.72
CA ILE A 62 -11.56 -21.22 -21.59
C ILE A 62 -11.44 -21.66 -23.05
N LYS A 63 -10.54 -22.60 -23.35
CA LYS A 63 -10.34 -23.10 -24.73
C LYS A 63 -11.60 -23.70 -25.36
N GLN A 64 -12.50 -24.26 -24.55
CA GLN A 64 -13.77 -24.81 -25.04
C GLN A 64 -14.80 -23.71 -25.33
N LEU A 65 -14.85 -22.66 -24.50
CA LEU A 65 -15.84 -21.58 -24.63
C LEU A 65 -15.39 -20.46 -25.57
N ASP A 66 -14.09 -20.23 -25.66
CA ASP A 66 -13.44 -19.16 -26.39
C ASP A 66 -12.14 -19.66 -27.05
N PRO A 67 -12.25 -20.28 -28.23
CA PRO A 67 -11.10 -20.80 -28.95
C PRO A 67 -10.27 -19.71 -29.65
N LEU A 68 -10.69 -18.44 -29.62
CA LEU A 68 -10.04 -17.35 -30.34
C LEU A 68 -8.93 -16.67 -29.54
N HIS A 69 -9.04 -16.65 -28.21
CA HIS A 69 -8.09 -15.98 -27.34
C HIS A 69 -7.15 -16.98 -26.65
N PRO A 70 -5.84 -16.68 -26.56
CA PRO A 70 -4.90 -17.52 -25.84
C PRO A 70 -5.07 -17.40 -24.33
N THR A 71 -4.60 -18.42 -23.61
CA THR A 71 -4.54 -18.50 -22.16
C THR A 71 -3.11 -18.26 -21.68
N MET A 72 -2.99 -17.54 -20.58
CA MET A 72 -1.73 -17.23 -19.91
C MET A 72 -1.88 -17.53 -18.42
N THR A 73 -0.83 -18.01 -17.76
CA THR A 73 -0.75 -18.00 -16.29
C THR A 73 0.46 -17.19 -15.86
N VAL A 74 0.38 -16.47 -14.74
CA VAL A 74 1.41 -15.52 -14.30
C VAL A 74 2.09 -16.00 -13.03
N THR A 75 3.42 -16.01 -13.02
CA THR A 75 4.24 -16.37 -11.85
C THR A 75 5.13 -15.22 -11.38
N ALA A 76 5.47 -15.25 -10.09
CA ALA A 76 6.48 -14.38 -9.51
C ALA A 76 7.86 -14.94 -9.90
N GLU A 77 8.51 -14.31 -10.87
CA GLU A 77 9.78 -14.80 -11.42
C GLU A 77 9.64 -16.20 -12.07
N ILE A 78 10.77 -16.87 -12.32
CA ILE A 78 10.88 -18.19 -12.97
C ILE A 78 11.68 -19.21 -12.11
N GLY A 79 12.03 -18.85 -10.88
CA GLY A 79 12.76 -19.72 -9.96
C GLY A 79 11.97 -20.94 -9.48
N GLY A 80 12.68 -21.94 -8.94
CA GLY A 80 12.07 -23.17 -8.44
C GLY A 80 11.57 -24.08 -9.56
N GLU A 81 10.38 -24.68 -9.37
CA GLU A 81 9.76 -25.62 -10.31
C GLU A 81 8.70 -24.96 -11.22
N ARG A 82 8.60 -23.63 -11.21
CA ARG A 82 7.58 -22.87 -11.97
C ARG A 82 7.55 -23.23 -13.46
N ILE A 83 8.70 -23.17 -14.13
CA ILE A 83 8.79 -23.54 -15.56
C ILE A 83 8.37 -24.99 -15.78
N SER A 84 8.98 -25.93 -15.05
CA SER A 84 8.72 -27.36 -15.24
C SER A 84 7.27 -27.74 -14.98
N ASN A 85 6.62 -27.12 -14.00
CA ASN A 85 5.23 -27.43 -13.66
C ASN A 85 4.23 -26.80 -14.62
N ILE A 86 4.50 -25.61 -15.14
CA ILE A 86 3.68 -25.05 -16.23
C ILE A 86 3.80 -25.91 -17.49
N GLU A 87 4.99 -26.39 -17.84
CA GLU A 87 5.19 -27.30 -18.98
C GLU A 87 4.49 -28.65 -18.77
N LYS A 88 4.52 -29.18 -17.54
CA LYS A 88 3.98 -30.51 -17.21
C LYS A 88 2.46 -30.52 -17.01
N TYR A 89 1.93 -29.57 -16.25
CA TYR A 89 0.52 -29.54 -15.83
C TYR A 89 -0.29 -28.51 -16.63
N GLY A 90 0.30 -27.40 -17.05
CA GLY A 90 -0.33 -26.32 -17.82
C GLY A 90 -0.44 -26.61 -19.32
N THR A 91 -0.93 -27.79 -19.70
CA THR A 91 -1.05 -28.22 -21.10
C THR A 91 -1.99 -27.34 -21.95
N ALA A 92 -3.01 -26.73 -21.32
CA ALA A 92 -3.94 -25.79 -21.94
C ALA A 92 -3.52 -24.32 -21.80
N ILE A 93 -2.37 -24.02 -21.20
CA ILE A 93 -1.77 -22.68 -21.14
C ILE A 93 -0.91 -22.46 -22.39
N ASP A 94 -1.13 -21.37 -23.12
CA ASP A 94 -0.32 -21.04 -24.30
C ASP A 94 0.90 -20.20 -23.95
N ILE A 95 0.77 -19.30 -22.97
CA ILE A 95 1.76 -18.27 -22.66
C ILE A 95 2.12 -18.32 -21.17
N HIS A 96 3.40 -18.20 -20.85
CA HIS A 96 3.85 -17.96 -19.48
C HIS A 96 3.98 -16.46 -19.23
N GLY A 97 3.14 -15.89 -18.38
CA GLY A 97 3.33 -14.53 -17.87
C GLY A 97 4.35 -14.51 -16.74
N ILE A 98 5.28 -13.59 -16.77
CA ILE A 98 6.36 -13.51 -15.79
C ILE A 98 6.41 -12.11 -15.19
N ASN A 99 6.19 -12.02 -13.88
CA ASN A 99 6.46 -10.81 -13.11
C ASN A 99 7.93 -10.82 -12.70
N ALA A 100 8.73 -9.86 -13.18
CA ALA A 100 10.15 -9.80 -12.89
C ALA A 100 10.69 -8.37 -12.77
N TYR A 101 11.42 -8.13 -11.69
CA TYR A 101 11.96 -6.82 -11.33
C TYR A 101 13.48 -6.81 -11.56
N GLY A 102 14.30 -6.96 -10.51
CA GLY A 102 15.76 -6.94 -10.64
C GLY A 102 16.33 -8.03 -11.58
N GLY A 103 15.66 -9.18 -11.67
CA GLY A 103 16.03 -10.29 -12.54
C GLY A 103 15.68 -10.13 -14.02
N SER A 104 14.90 -9.10 -14.40
CA SER A 104 14.38 -8.95 -15.77
C SER A 104 15.44 -8.93 -16.87
N PRO A 105 16.57 -8.19 -16.76
CA PRO A 105 17.53 -8.09 -17.85
C PRO A 105 18.12 -9.43 -18.33
N SER A 106 18.17 -10.46 -17.47
CA SER A 106 18.66 -11.80 -17.81
C SER A 106 17.56 -12.84 -18.01
N MET A 107 16.28 -12.42 -17.99
CA MET A 107 15.13 -13.33 -17.97
C MET A 107 15.11 -14.27 -19.17
N ALA A 108 15.29 -13.75 -20.38
CA ALA A 108 15.23 -14.54 -21.60
C ALA A 108 16.24 -15.69 -21.64
N GLU A 109 17.45 -15.47 -21.12
CA GLU A 109 18.49 -16.48 -21.05
C GLU A 109 18.13 -17.58 -20.03
N ARG A 110 17.77 -17.16 -18.81
CA ARG A 110 17.40 -18.07 -17.73
C ARG A 110 16.15 -18.88 -18.06
N TYR A 111 15.18 -18.27 -18.72
CA TYR A 111 13.96 -18.93 -19.15
C TYR A 111 14.24 -20.08 -20.12
N ARG A 112 15.11 -19.85 -21.11
CA ARG A 112 15.56 -20.92 -22.03
C ARG A 112 16.36 -21.99 -21.31
N ALA A 113 17.27 -21.59 -20.41
CA ALA A 113 18.09 -22.53 -19.65
C ALA A 113 17.25 -23.43 -18.73
N GLY A 114 16.10 -22.93 -18.25
CA GLY A 114 15.11 -23.69 -17.48
C GLY A 114 14.30 -24.70 -18.30
N GLY A 115 14.53 -24.80 -19.61
CA GLY A 115 13.86 -25.78 -20.47
C GLY A 115 12.47 -25.37 -20.95
N ALA A 116 12.10 -24.08 -20.81
CA ALA A 116 10.81 -23.59 -21.27
C ALA A 116 10.64 -23.71 -22.79
N THR A 117 9.45 -24.10 -23.21
CA THR A 117 9.06 -24.26 -24.61
C THR A 117 7.97 -23.28 -25.03
N LYS A 118 7.16 -22.81 -24.08
CA LYS A 118 6.11 -21.82 -24.31
C LYS A 118 6.71 -20.41 -24.52
N PRO A 119 6.09 -19.54 -25.34
CA PRO A 119 6.42 -18.13 -25.35
C PRO A 119 6.01 -17.46 -24.02
N TYR A 120 6.60 -16.30 -23.72
CA TYR A 120 6.29 -15.53 -22.52
C TYR A 120 5.87 -14.10 -22.81
N ILE A 121 5.18 -13.51 -21.83
CA ILE A 121 4.96 -12.06 -21.72
C ILE A 121 5.59 -11.61 -20.40
N LEU A 122 6.36 -10.53 -20.44
CA LEU A 122 6.86 -9.90 -19.21
C LEU A 122 5.72 -9.08 -18.59
N THR A 123 4.95 -9.71 -17.70
CA THR A 123 3.66 -9.19 -17.23
C THR A 123 3.77 -8.10 -16.18
N GLU A 124 4.87 -8.04 -15.46
CA GLU A 124 5.23 -6.90 -14.63
C GLU A 124 6.74 -6.73 -14.67
N PHE A 125 7.19 -5.50 -14.85
CA PHE A 125 8.59 -5.14 -14.68
C PHE A 125 8.76 -3.69 -14.29
N GLY A 126 9.87 -3.43 -13.59
CA GLY A 126 10.26 -2.10 -13.16
C GLY A 126 11.63 -2.12 -12.50
N PRO A 127 11.94 -1.15 -11.60
CA PRO A 127 13.16 -1.22 -10.81
C PRO A 127 13.14 -2.42 -9.86
N PRO A 128 14.29 -2.81 -9.30
CA PRO A 128 14.33 -3.86 -8.28
C PRO A 128 13.40 -3.58 -7.10
N GLY A 129 12.77 -4.64 -6.57
CA GLY A 129 11.96 -4.54 -5.37
C GLY A 129 12.80 -4.21 -4.13
N ALA A 130 12.15 -3.73 -3.07
CA ALA A 130 12.81 -3.39 -1.81
C ALA A 130 13.53 -4.56 -1.13
N TRP A 131 13.16 -5.79 -1.50
CA TRP A 131 13.81 -7.02 -1.08
C TRP A 131 15.07 -7.37 -1.89
N GLU A 132 15.30 -6.75 -3.05
CA GLU A 132 16.42 -7.01 -3.96
C GLU A 132 17.58 -6.02 -3.81
N VAL A 133 17.42 -4.97 -2.99
CA VAL A 133 18.40 -3.90 -2.82
C VAL A 133 19.09 -3.94 -1.46
N ALA A 134 20.24 -3.28 -1.38
CA ALA A 134 20.94 -3.09 -0.11
C ALA A 134 20.06 -2.33 0.90
N LYS A 135 20.25 -2.66 2.18
CA LYS A 135 19.56 -2.02 3.30
C LYS A 135 20.57 -1.31 4.21
N SER A 136 20.14 -0.25 4.86
CA SER A 136 20.87 0.40 5.95
C SER A 136 21.00 -0.54 7.17
N ASP A 137 21.85 -0.17 8.13
CA ASP A 137 22.06 -0.94 9.37
C ASP A 137 20.77 -1.12 10.20
N TRP A 138 19.78 -0.24 10.01
CA TRP A 138 18.46 -0.32 10.66
C TRP A 138 17.35 -0.86 9.73
N GLY A 139 17.73 -1.49 8.62
CA GLY A 139 16.82 -2.27 7.76
C GLY A 139 16.06 -1.48 6.70
N ALA A 140 16.21 -0.15 6.63
CA ALA A 140 15.58 0.64 5.57
C ALA A 140 16.28 0.42 4.22
N ALA A 141 15.52 0.08 3.18
CA ALA A 141 16.04 -0.24 1.85
C ALA A 141 16.50 1.02 1.09
N TYR A 142 17.64 0.94 0.40
CA TYR A 142 18.12 2.06 -0.43
C TYR A 142 17.36 2.08 -1.76
N GLU A 143 16.61 3.16 -1.97
CA GLU A 143 15.81 3.33 -3.17
C GLU A 143 16.64 4.01 -4.26
N LEU A 144 16.53 3.51 -5.49
CA LEU A 144 17.14 4.12 -6.66
C LEU A 144 16.52 5.49 -6.95
N THR A 145 17.33 6.41 -7.50
CA THR A 145 16.81 7.65 -8.08
C THR A 145 15.89 7.38 -9.27
N SER A 146 14.98 8.29 -9.58
CA SER A 146 14.16 8.22 -10.81
C SER A 146 14.98 8.02 -12.08
N SER A 147 16.19 8.61 -12.16
CA SER A 147 17.10 8.45 -13.31
C SER A 147 17.70 7.04 -13.37
N GLU A 148 18.12 6.48 -12.24
CA GLU A 148 18.57 5.08 -12.18
C GLU A 148 17.43 4.10 -12.46
N LYS A 149 16.22 4.37 -11.98
CA LYS A 149 15.04 3.55 -12.29
C LYS A 149 14.71 3.55 -13.77
N ALA A 150 14.75 4.72 -14.43
CA ALA A 150 14.55 4.83 -15.86
C ALA A 150 15.53 3.93 -16.65
N GLN A 151 16.80 3.90 -16.22
CA GLN A 151 17.79 2.99 -16.80
C GLN A 151 17.43 1.52 -16.56
N ARG A 152 16.89 1.16 -15.39
CA ARG A 152 16.39 -0.22 -15.12
C ARG A 152 15.23 -0.62 -16.03
N TYR A 153 14.26 0.26 -16.27
CA TYR A 153 13.19 -0.01 -17.23
C TYR A 153 13.75 -0.30 -18.63
N ARG A 154 14.73 0.50 -19.08
CA ARG A 154 15.39 0.30 -20.37
C ARG A 154 16.10 -1.05 -20.45
N GLU A 155 16.93 -1.37 -19.46
CA GLU A 155 17.67 -2.64 -19.39
C GLU A 155 16.73 -3.84 -19.38
N SER A 156 15.68 -3.79 -18.56
CA SER A 156 14.67 -4.85 -18.46
C SER A 156 13.97 -5.06 -19.80
N TYR A 157 13.48 -4.00 -20.45
CA TYR A 157 12.79 -4.13 -21.73
C TYR A 157 13.73 -4.62 -22.84
N GLN A 158 14.97 -4.11 -22.88
CA GLN A 158 15.96 -4.54 -23.87
C GLN A 158 16.33 -6.02 -23.70
N GLY A 159 16.60 -6.46 -22.47
CA GLY A 159 17.04 -7.83 -22.18
C GLY A 159 15.92 -8.88 -22.22
N ALA A 160 14.73 -8.55 -21.71
CA ALA A 160 13.61 -9.48 -21.59
C ALA A 160 12.60 -9.40 -22.75
N VAL A 161 12.62 -8.34 -23.58
CA VAL A 161 11.65 -8.24 -24.68
C VAL A 161 12.39 -8.20 -26.01
N LEU A 162 13.21 -7.17 -26.24
CA LEU A 162 13.85 -6.96 -27.54
C LEU A 162 14.91 -8.02 -27.87
N ALA A 163 15.65 -8.51 -26.87
CA ALA A 163 16.66 -9.56 -27.04
C ALA A 163 16.08 -10.99 -27.13
N ALA A 164 14.75 -11.14 -27.11
CA ALA A 164 14.06 -12.44 -27.14
C ALA A 164 13.07 -12.59 -28.31
N PRO A 165 13.45 -12.26 -29.57
CA PRO A 165 12.54 -12.33 -30.70
C PRO A 165 12.01 -13.75 -30.89
N GLY A 166 10.69 -13.88 -31.08
CA GLY A 166 10.00 -15.15 -31.24
C GLY A 166 9.77 -15.93 -29.93
N LEU A 167 10.25 -15.42 -28.79
CA LEU A 167 10.03 -16.00 -27.46
C LEU A 167 9.25 -15.05 -26.56
N ALA A 168 9.65 -13.78 -26.47
CA ALA A 168 8.87 -12.74 -25.80
C ALA A 168 7.82 -12.17 -26.75
N LEU A 169 6.55 -12.18 -26.33
CA LEU A 169 5.42 -11.65 -27.09
C LEU A 169 5.10 -10.19 -26.79
N GLY A 170 5.66 -9.65 -25.71
CA GLY A 170 5.43 -8.28 -25.25
C GLY A 170 5.65 -8.13 -23.76
N SER A 171 5.15 -7.03 -23.21
CA SER A 171 5.27 -6.72 -21.78
C SER A 171 4.19 -5.77 -21.28
N TYR A 172 3.95 -5.76 -19.98
CA TYR A 172 3.19 -4.72 -19.28
C TYR A 172 4.08 -4.09 -18.20
N VAL A 173 4.20 -2.76 -18.24
CA VAL A 173 5.08 -2.00 -17.33
C VAL A 173 4.39 -1.76 -15.98
N PHE A 174 5.15 -1.84 -14.89
CA PHE A 174 4.64 -1.71 -13.52
C PHE A 174 5.34 -0.58 -12.75
N ILE A 175 4.67 0.38 -12.11
CA ILE A 175 3.24 0.72 -12.27
C ILE A 175 3.13 1.95 -13.15
N TRP A 176 2.35 1.85 -14.23
CA TRP A 176 1.93 3.00 -15.02
C TRP A 176 0.92 3.87 -14.22
N GLY A 177 1.45 4.66 -13.31
CA GLY A 177 0.69 5.53 -12.42
C GLY A 177 1.46 5.80 -11.13
N TYR A 178 0.72 6.18 -10.08
CA TYR A 178 1.23 6.33 -8.73
C TYR A 178 0.67 5.23 -7.82
N LYS A 179 1.52 4.67 -6.97
CA LYS A 179 1.12 3.81 -5.86
C LYS A 179 2.13 3.96 -4.72
N MET A 180 1.61 4.07 -3.50
CA MET A 180 2.41 3.94 -2.29
C MET A 180 2.82 2.46 -2.12
N GLU A 181 4.08 2.14 -2.36
CA GLU A 181 4.60 0.77 -2.25
C GLU A 181 6.04 0.80 -1.72
N THR A 182 6.26 0.31 -0.50
CA THR A 182 7.46 0.61 0.34
C THR A 182 7.63 2.11 0.64
N THR A 183 7.76 2.96 -0.37
CA THR A 183 7.82 4.42 -0.28
C THR A 183 6.86 5.07 -1.28
N ALA A 184 6.74 6.40 -1.22
CA ALA A 184 5.92 7.19 -2.15
C ALA A 184 6.49 7.25 -3.58
N THR A 185 7.68 6.68 -3.83
CA THR A 185 8.37 6.83 -5.11
C THR A 185 8.90 5.52 -5.67
N TRP A 186 8.71 4.37 -5.00
CA TRP A 186 9.43 3.14 -5.32
C TRP A 186 9.17 2.64 -6.74
N PHE A 187 7.92 2.26 -7.06
CA PHE A 187 7.55 1.69 -8.38
C PHE A 187 6.74 2.63 -9.27
N GLY A 188 6.14 3.70 -8.72
CA GLY A 188 5.30 4.60 -9.51
C GLY A 188 6.09 5.30 -10.62
N MET A 189 5.58 5.25 -11.84
CA MET A 189 6.10 6.02 -12.99
C MET A 189 5.60 7.48 -12.98
N PHE A 190 4.61 7.77 -12.14
CA PHE A 190 4.06 9.10 -11.90
C PHE A 190 4.07 9.42 -10.40
N LEU A 191 4.14 10.71 -10.10
CA LEU A 191 3.91 11.24 -8.75
C LEU A 191 2.40 11.31 -8.42
N PRO A 192 2.02 11.52 -7.15
CA PRO A 192 0.61 11.68 -6.76
C PRO A 192 -0.11 12.82 -7.49
N ASP A 193 0.64 13.85 -7.91
CA ASP A 193 0.16 15.00 -8.67
C ASP A 193 0.16 14.76 -10.19
N GLU A 194 0.28 13.49 -10.62
CA GLU A 194 0.34 13.05 -12.02
C GLU A 194 1.58 13.52 -12.79
N SER A 195 2.60 14.07 -12.12
CA SER A 195 3.86 14.43 -12.78
C SER A 195 4.59 13.17 -13.27
N PRO A 196 4.89 13.04 -14.58
CA PRO A 196 5.59 11.88 -15.11
C PRO A 196 7.08 11.91 -14.75
N LEU A 197 7.65 10.74 -14.48
CA LEU A 197 9.07 10.54 -14.21
C LEU A 197 9.82 10.05 -15.45
N ALA A 198 11.16 10.07 -15.40
CA ALA A 198 12.05 9.63 -16.50
C ALA A 198 11.77 8.20 -17.02
N ALA A 199 11.12 7.33 -16.22
CA ALA A 199 10.66 6.02 -16.68
C ALA A 199 9.62 6.13 -17.83
N VAL A 200 8.74 7.13 -17.79
CA VAL A 200 7.76 7.41 -18.85
C VAL A 200 8.46 7.80 -20.14
N ASP A 201 9.53 8.59 -20.05
CA ASP A 201 10.32 9.01 -21.21
C ASP A 201 10.99 7.81 -21.89
N VAL A 202 11.59 6.92 -21.09
CA VAL A 202 12.21 5.69 -21.58
C VAL A 202 11.18 4.82 -22.31
N MET A 203 10.00 4.61 -21.72
CA MET A 203 8.98 3.78 -22.37
C MET A 203 8.40 4.44 -23.61
N THR A 204 8.27 5.77 -23.62
CA THR A 204 7.84 6.54 -24.80
C THR A 204 8.83 6.38 -25.94
N GLU A 205 10.13 6.51 -25.66
CA GLU A 205 11.18 6.31 -26.66
C GLU A 205 11.17 4.90 -27.24
N ILE A 206 11.13 3.90 -26.36
CA ILE A 206 11.18 2.49 -26.76
C ILE A 206 9.96 2.10 -27.59
N TRP A 207 8.75 2.51 -27.20
CA TRP A 207 7.52 2.11 -27.87
C TRP A 207 7.22 2.90 -29.14
N SER A 208 7.52 4.20 -29.16
CA SER A 208 7.28 5.03 -30.34
C SER A 208 8.45 5.04 -31.33
N GLY A 209 9.65 4.67 -30.88
CA GLY A 209 10.89 4.77 -31.62
C GLY A 209 11.52 6.16 -31.61
N GLN A 210 10.98 7.13 -30.87
CA GLN A 210 11.50 8.50 -30.73
C GLN A 210 11.36 9.00 -29.29
N PRO A 211 12.37 9.71 -28.73
CA PRO A 211 12.24 10.28 -27.40
C PRO A 211 11.16 11.38 -27.37
N PRO A 212 10.57 11.67 -26.20
CA PRO A 212 9.71 12.85 -26.08
C PRO A 212 10.52 14.13 -26.28
N GLU A 213 9.85 15.22 -26.70
CA GLU A 213 10.51 16.50 -26.99
C GLU A 213 11.13 17.17 -25.75
N ASN A 214 10.57 16.91 -24.58
CA ASN A 214 11.05 17.38 -23.27
C ASN A 214 11.31 16.17 -22.40
N LEU A 215 12.47 16.10 -21.74
CA LEU A 215 12.83 14.99 -20.87
C LEU A 215 12.61 15.39 -19.40
N ALA A 216 12.25 14.43 -18.55
CA ALA A 216 12.21 14.66 -17.12
C ALA A 216 13.60 15.03 -16.59
N PRO A 217 13.71 15.84 -15.51
CA PRO A 217 14.99 16.16 -14.91
C PRO A 217 15.81 14.91 -14.56
N ALA A 218 17.12 15.00 -14.69
CA ALA A 218 18.05 13.97 -14.25
C ALA A 218 18.55 14.29 -12.84
N VAL A 219 18.60 13.29 -11.95
CA VAL A 219 19.02 13.46 -10.55
C VAL A 219 19.98 12.36 -10.13
N LYS A 220 21.03 12.73 -9.37
CA LYS A 220 21.97 11.79 -8.75
C LYS A 220 21.54 11.39 -7.32
N PRO A 221 22.07 10.29 -6.77
CA PRO A 221 21.81 9.92 -5.39
C PRO A 221 22.10 11.05 -4.40
N LEU A 222 21.25 11.18 -3.38
CA LEU A 222 21.44 12.19 -2.33
C LEU A 222 22.67 11.89 -1.48
N LEU A 223 23.42 12.93 -1.13
CA LEU A 223 24.63 12.84 -0.32
C LEU A 223 24.42 13.49 1.05
N VAL A 224 24.39 12.67 2.09
CA VAL A 224 24.33 13.15 3.48
C VAL A 224 25.71 13.63 3.93
N LYS A 225 25.82 14.87 4.39
CA LYS A 225 27.06 15.39 4.98
C LYS A 225 27.18 14.91 6.43
N GLY A 226 28.01 13.89 6.63
CA GLY A 226 28.29 13.34 7.97
C GLY A 226 27.68 11.96 8.15
N ASP A 227 27.22 11.69 9.38
CA ASP A 227 26.61 10.42 9.75
C ASP A 227 25.12 10.37 9.33
N THR A 228 24.62 9.17 9.02
CA THR A 228 23.20 8.91 8.75
C THR A 228 22.45 8.50 10.02
N GLN A 229 23.16 8.20 11.11
CA GLN A 229 22.60 7.98 12.43
C GLN A 229 22.84 9.21 13.32
N LEU A 230 21.77 9.94 13.60
CA LEU A 230 21.78 11.29 14.16
C LEU A 230 21.17 11.30 15.57
N ASP A 231 21.63 12.20 16.43
CA ASP A 231 21.00 12.40 17.74
C ASP A 231 19.64 13.13 17.58
N PRO A 232 18.70 12.96 18.52
CA PRO A 232 17.45 13.73 18.55
C PRO A 232 17.65 15.24 18.38
N GLY A 233 16.95 15.85 17.41
CA GLY A 233 17.06 17.28 17.14
C GLY A 233 18.30 17.73 16.36
N ALA A 234 19.22 16.81 16.02
CA ALA A 234 20.42 17.16 15.26
C ALA A 234 20.07 17.74 13.88
N GLU A 235 20.91 18.64 13.39
CA GLU A 235 20.78 19.18 12.03
C GLU A 235 21.74 18.46 11.08
N VAL A 236 21.26 18.13 9.89
CA VAL A 236 22.03 17.45 8.86
C VAL A 236 21.84 18.14 7.52
N ARG A 237 22.94 18.29 6.76
CA ARG A 237 22.90 18.82 5.40
C ARG A 237 22.88 17.67 4.41
N VAL A 238 21.92 17.69 3.50
CA VAL A 238 21.80 16.73 2.39
C VAL A 238 22.08 17.49 1.10
N LEU A 239 22.93 16.92 0.24
CA LEU A 239 23.26 17.47 -1.07
C LEU A 239 22.56 16.69 -2.18
N SER A 240 22.27 17.39 -3.27
CA SER A 240 21.74 16.85 -4.51
C SER A 240 22.50 17.38 -5.71
N GLU A 241 22.44 16.63 -6.81
CA GLU A 241 22.80 17.11 -8.14
C GLU A 241 21.61 16.80 -9.05
N VAL A 242 20.97 17.85 -9.56
CA VAL A 242 19.83 17.75 -10.46
C VAL A 242 20.01 18.72 -11.62
N ASN A 243 19.64 18.29 -12.82
CA ASN A 243 19.62 19.14 -13.99
C ASN A 243 18.47 18.77 -14.92
N ASP A 244 17.98 19.78 -15.62
CA ASP A 244 17.08 19.60 -16.75
C ASP A 244 17.91 19.25 -18.01
N PRO A 245 17.60 18.18 -18.77
CA PRO A 245 18.34 17.81 -19.98
C PRO A 245 18.31 18.90 -21.06
N GLU A 246 17.23 19.69 -21.12
CA GLU A 246 17.06 20.81 -22.03
C GLU A 246 17.63 22.14 -21.47
N ALA A 247 18.32 22.09 -20.32
CA ALA A 247 18.86 23.25 -19.60
C ALA A 247 17.80 24.29 -19.16
N GLY A 248 16.56 23.83 -18.97
CA GLY A 248 15.47 24.56 -18.34
C GLY A 248 15.69 24.79 -16.83
N LYS A 249 14.78 25.56 -16.22
CA LYS A 249 14.80 25.79 -14.77
C LYS A 249 14.23 24.60 -14.03
N VAL A 250 14.90 24.21 -12.95
CA VAL A 250 14.44 23.17 -12.03
C VAL A 250 14.01 23.80 -10.71
N SER A 251 12.80 23.48 -10.28
CA SER A 251 12.31 23.77 -8.92
C SER A 251 12.39 22.51 -8.07
N VAL A 252 12.56 22.65 -6.75
CA VAL A 252 12.69 21.49 -5.86
C VAL A 252 11.82 21.61 -4.61
N ARG A 253 11.33 20.46 -4.15
CA ARG A 253 10.66 20.27 -2.87
C ARG A 253 11.38 19.18 -2.09
N TRP A 254 11.83 19.54 -0.89
CA TRP A 254 12.40 18.61 0.07
C TRP A 254 11.36 18.28 1.13
N VAL A 255 11.29 17.02 1.55
CA VAL A 255 10.40 16.58 2.62
C VAL A 255 11.10 15.52 3.47
N LEU A 256 10.82 15.54 4.77
CA LEU A 256 11.17 14.46 5.68
C LEU A 256 9.90 13.70 6.02
N ARG A 257 9.95 12.37 5.94
CA ARG A 257 8.88 11.48 6.41
C ARG A 257 9.45 10.44 7.34
N ARG A 258 8.59 9.86 8.16
CA ARG A 258 8.95 8.63 8.86
C ARG A 258 9.06 7.48 7.86
N GLU A 259 9.95 6.52 8.13
CA GLU A 259 10.04 5.30 7.34
C GLU A 259 8.85 4.38 7.70
N LEU A 260 8.17 3.82 6.70
CA LEU A 260 7.18 2.79 6.95
C LEU A 260 7.85 1.49 7.41
N LYS A 261 7.28 0.86 8.43
CA LYS A 261 7.64 -0.48 8.85
C LYS A 261 6.68 -1.52 8.31
N GLY A 262 7.17 -2.75 8.18
CA GLY A 262 6.39 -3.93 7.81
C GLY A 262 6.50 -4.29 6.33
N GLU A 263 6.64 -5.58 6.07
CA GLU A 263 6.64 -6.16 4.73
C GLU A 263 5.29 -5.90 4.05
N GLN A 264 5.31 -5.47 2.79
CA GLN A 264 4.13 -5.35 1.96
C GLN A 264 3.95 -6.68 1.24
N ILE A 265 2.79 -7.30 1.41
CA ILE A 265 2.44 -8.56 0.73
C ILE A 265 1.33 -8.23 -0.26
N GLY A 266 1.46 -8.70 -1.51
CA GLY A 266 0.35 -8.73 -2.47
C GLY A 266 -0.21 -7.37 -2.91
N GLY A 267 0.58 -6.30 -2.83
CA GLY A 267 0.19 -5.00 -3.37
C GLY A 267 -0.90 -4.26 -2.58
N ASP A 268 -1.09 -4.57 -1.29
CA ASP A 268 -2.04 -3.90 -0.41
C ASP A 268 -1.91 -2.36 -0.43
N TYR A 269 -3.06 -1.67 -0.35
CA TYR A 269 -3.09 -0.21 -0.26
C TYR A 269 -2.42 0.26 1.04
N ARG A 270 -1.54 1.26 0.92
CA ARG A 270 -1.00 2.00 2.06
C ARG A 270 -1.27 3.49 1.89
N ALA A 271 -1.73 4.12 2.95
CA ALA A 271 -1.76 5.58 2.99
C ALA A 271 -0.33 6.12 3.01
N MET A 272 -0.15 7.29 2.40
CA MET A 272 1.12 8.01 2.44
C MET A 272 1.36 8.55 3.85
N ILE A 273 2.59 8.40 4.38
CA ILE A 273 2.94 9.02 5.65
C ILE A 273 3.00 10.56 5.48
N PRO A 274 2.40 11.34 6.40
CA PRO A 274 2.46 12.79 6.36
C PRO A 274 3.91 13.33 6.36
N ASP A 275 4.09 14.46 5.67
CA ASP A 275 5.34 15.23 5.71
C ASP A 275 5.56 15.82 7.11
N ILE A 276 6.81 15.82 7.58
CA ILE A 276 7.23 16.56 8.78
C ILE A 276 7.68 17.95 8.30
N GLU A 277 6.71 18.84 8.06
CA GLU A 277 6.95 20.16 7.42
C GLU A 277 8.01 20.99 8.16
N GLU A 278 7.99 20.99 9.49
CA GLU A 278 8.93 21.75 10.33
C GLU A 278 10.38 21.25 10.29
N ALA A 279 10.64 20.07 9.70
CA ALA A 279 11.98 19.49 9.64
C ALA A 279 12.89 20.19 8.63
N ILE A 280 12.33 20.78 7.56
CA ILE A 280 13.13 21.41 6.50
C ILE A 280 13.43 22.86 6.90
N ILE A 281 14.67 23.12 7.33
CA ILE A 281 15.14 24.46 7.74
C ILE A 281 15.50 25.31 6.52
N GLU A 282 16.16 24.69 5.53
CA GLU A 282 16.64 25.35 4.33
C GLU A 282 16.40 24.44 3.12
N SER A 283 15.89 25.02 2.02
CA SER A 283 15.62 24.32 0.76
C SER A 283 16.33 25.05 -0.39
N ARG A 284 17.20 24.33 -1.10
CA ARG A 284 17.90 24.77 -2.32
C ARG A 284 17.89 23.65 -3.35
N VAL A 285 18.13 23.99 -4.61
CA VAL A 285 18.17 23.03 -5.72
C VAL A 285 19.27 21.97 -5.51
N ASP A 286 20.39 22.37 -4.92
CA ASP A 286 21.59 21.54 -4.69
C ASP A 286 21.73 21.02 -3.26
N SER A 287 20.86 21.45 -2.34
CA SER A 287 20.97 21.07 -0.93
C SER A 287 19.74 21.37 -0.09
N ALA A 288 19.60 20.66 1.02
CA ALA A 288 18.70 20.99 2.12
C ALA A 288 19.39 20.92 3.48
N LEU A 289 18.99 21.78 4.40
CA LEU A 289 19.32 21.66 5.83
C LEU A 289 18.09 21.15 6.56
N ILE A 290 18.26 20.05 7.28
CA ILE A 290 17.15 19.30 7.87
C ILE A 290 17.40 19.17 9.37
N ARG A 291 16.41 19.55 10.19
CA ARG A 291 16.39 19.24 11.62
C ARG A 291 15.69 17.91 11.83
N MET A 292 16.41 16.96 12.39
CA MET A 292 15.83 15.67 12.73
C MET A 292 14.82 15.80 13.88
N PRO A 293 13.75 15.00 13.88
CA PRO A 293 12.81 14.97 14.98
C PRO A 293 13.47 14.61 16.32
N GLN A 294 12.81 14.99 17.41
CA GLN A 294 13.21 14.55 18.75
C GLN A 294 12.89 13.08 19.01
N GLU A 295 11.96 12.51 18.23
CA GLU A 295 11.52 11.14 18.40
C GLU A 295 12.47 10.17 17.72
N PRO A 296 13.04 9.19 18.46
CA PRO A 296 13.84 8.13 17.87
C PRO A 296 13.07 7.31 16.84
N GLY A 297 13.75 6.89 15.79
CA GLY A 297 13.16 6.08 14.73
C GLY A 297 13.80 6.29 13.38
N SER A 298 13.35 5.49 12.42
CA SER A 298 13.79 5.59 11.02
C SER A 298 12.95 6.63 10.27
N TYR A 299 13.63 7.46 9.50
CA TYR A 299 13.06 8.52 8.66
C TYR A 299 13.66 8.45 7.27
N ARG A 300 13.07 9.17 6.33
CA ARG A 300 13.56 9.30 4.97
C ARG A 300 13.36 10.71 4.45
N VAL A 301 14.43 11.24 3.89
CA VAL A 301 14.42 12.52 3.18
C VAL A 301 14.13 12.23 1.73
N PHE A 302 13.11 12.88 1.17
CA PHE A 302 12.84 12.87 -0.26
C PHE A 302 13.13 14.23 -0.87
N MET A 303 13.66 14.20 -2.08
CA MET A 303 13.78 15.34 -2.99
C MET A 303 12.89 15.06 -4.20
N TYR A 304 12.01 16.01 -4.49
CA TYR A 304 11.23 16.07 -5.72
C TYR A 304 11.71 17.28 -6.52
N ALA A 305 12.14 17.07 -7.75
CA ALA A 305 12.57 18.13 -8.65
C ALA A 305 11.62 18.19 -9.84
N TYR A 306 11.20 19.39 -10.24
CA TYR A 306 10.23 19.61 -11.30
C TYR A 306 10.79 20.56 -12.36
N ASP A 307 10.60 20.21 -13.63
CA ASP A 307 10.84 21.12 -14.75
C ASP A 307 9.67 22.10 -14.95
N GLU A 308 9.76 22.97 -15.97
CA GLU A 308 8.72 23.94 -16.29
C GLU A 308 7.50 23.33 -17.00
N THR A 309 7.59 22.08 -17.46
CA THR A 309 6.50 21.36 -18.15
C THR A 309 5.67 20.47 -17.23
N GLY A 310 6.12 20.27 -15.99
CA GLY A 310 5.48 19.43 -14.99
C GLY A 310 6.01 17.99 -14.95
N LYS A 311 7.13 17.68 -15.63
CA LYS A 311 7.83 16.41 -15.39
C LYS A 311 8.69 16.51 -14.13
N ALA A 312 8.96 15.35 -13.54
CA ALA A 312 9.66 15.31 -12.26
C ALA A 312 10.79 14.28 -12.19
N ALA A 313 11.68 14.52 -11.23
CA ALA A 313 12.72 13.59 -10.80
C ALA A 313 12.65 13.41 -9.28
N THR A 314 12.97 12.20 -8.84
CA THR A 314 12.97 11.82 -7.43
C THR A 314 14.29 11.22 -6.99
N ALA A 315 14.71 11.57 -5.78
CA ALA A 315 15.80 10.93 -5.05
C ALA A 315 15.46 10.94 -3.56
N ASN A 316 15.93 9.95 -2.81
CA ASN A 316 15.72 9.91 -1.37
C ASN A 316 16.85 9.18 -0.65
N VAL A 317 16.92 9.35 0.67
CA VAL A 317 17.91 8.67 1.52
C VAL A 317 17.33 8.42 2.91
N PRO A 318 17.48 7.20 3.48
CA PRO A 318 17.04 6.92 4.83
C PRO A 318 18.00 7.56 5.85
N LEU A 319 17.45 8.00 6.98
CA LEU A 319 18.16 8.53 8.14
C LEU A 319 17.61 7.86 9.41
N LEU A 320 18.44 7.75 10.45
CA LEU A 320 18.04 7.22 11.74
C LEU A 320 18.20 8.28 12.82
N VAL A 321 17.17 8.51 13.63
CA VAL A 321 17.31 9.21 14.90
C VAL A 321 17.58 8.18 15.99
N LYS A 322 18.73 8.30 16.65
CA LYS A 322 19.20 7.38 17.70
C LYS A 322 18.25 7.37 18.90
N GLY A 323 18.10 6.19 19.48
CA GLY A 323 17.31 5.95 20.69
C GLY A 323 16.48 4.67 20.58
N GLU A 324 15.75 4.38 21.65
CA GLU A 324 14.76 3.30 21.64
C GLU A 324 13.57 3.73 20.79
N GLU A 325 13.30 2.97 19.74
CA GLU A 325 12.23 3.30 18.82
C GLU A 325 10.87 3.14 19.49
N ARG A 326 9.99 4.11 19.25
CA ARG A 326 8.62 4.11 19.77
C ARG A 326 7.62 4.35 18.65
N THR A 327 6.37 3.94 18.85
CA THR A 327 5.31 4.20 17.88
C THR A 327 5.11 5.69 17.66
N ALA A 328 5.14 6.07 16.38
CA ALA A 328 5.00 7.45 15.91
C ALA A 328 3.68 8.05 16.33
N MET A 329 3.69 9.35 16.66
CA MET A 329 2.47 10.12 16.89
C MET A 329 2.40 11.31 15.91
N PRO A 330 1.21 11.62 15.35
CA PRO A 330 -0.06 10.94 15.60
C PRO A 330 -0.12 9.56 14.92
N PHE A 331 -0.65 8.56 15.63
CA PHE A 331 -0.94 7.24 15.06
C PHE A 331 -2.38 7.24 14.55
N LEU A 332 -2.54 7.27 13.23
CA LEU A 332 -3.84 7.41 12.57
C LEU A 332 -4.63 6.10 12.60
N LEU A 333 -5.88 6.17 13.04
CA LEU A 333 -6.85 5.09 12.92
C LEU A 333 -7.79 5.33 11.73
N TYR A 334 -8.28 6.56 11.55
CA TYR A 334 -9.15 6.96 10.43
C TYR A 334 -8.79 8.34 9.86
N GLU A 335 -8.77 8.45 8.52
CA GLU A 335 -8.69 9.71 7.78
C GLU A 335 -9.79 9.81 6.71
N ASP A 336 -9.75 9.00 5.63
CA ASP A 336 -10.73 9.11 4.52
C ASP A 336 -11.39 7.79 4.08
N SER A 337 -10.82 6.64 4.42
CA SER A 337 -11.39 5.34 4.05
C SER A 337 -10.95 4.24 5.00
N PHE A 338 -11.67 3.11 5.00
CA PHE A 338 -11.26 1.92 5.75
C PHE A 338 -10.08 1.15 5.13
N LYS A 339 -9.54 1.61 3.99
CA LYS A 339 -8.43 0.92 3.31
C LYS A 339 -7.11 1.19 4.01
N GLY A 340 -6.33 0.13 4.25
CA GLY A 340 -4.99 0.23 4.83
C GLY A 340 -4.96 0.67 6.29
N MET A 341 -6.08 0.55 7.01
CA MET A 341 -6.16 0.89 8.43
C MET A 341 -5.42 -0.11 9.32
N PRO A 342 -4.80 0.35 10.43
CA PRO A 342 -4.19 -0.56 11.40
C PRO A 342 -5.21 -1.50 12.07
N TRP A 343 -6.46 -1.05 12.23
CA TRP A 343 -7.57 -1.85 12.76
C TRP A 343 -8.74 -1.90 11.78
N ALA A 344 -9.40 -3.06 11.67
CA ALA A 344 -10.56 -3.24 10.81
C ALA A 344 -11.87 -3.03 11.60
N PRO A 345 -12.91 -2.36 11.03
CA PRO A 345 -14.24 -2.25 11.65
C PRO A 345 -14.96 -3.60 11.61
N SER A 346 -14.65 -4.48 12.56
CA SER A 346 -15.09 -5.88 12.55
C SER A 346 -15.84 -6.29 13.81
N GLY A 347 -15.73 -5.50 14.89
CA GLY A 347 -16.34 -5.81 16.17
C GLY A 347 -17.75 -5.30 16.27
N TRP A 348 -18.70 -5.99 15.65
CA TRP A 348 -20.11 -5.60 15.63
C TRP A 348 -20.80 -5.90 16.98
N MET A 349 -21.53 -4.93 17.52
CA MET A 349 -22.14 -5.03 18.86
C MET A 349 -23.57 -4.51 18.88
N GLY A 350 -24.39 -5.05 19.79
CA GLY A 350 -25.79 -4.65 19.94
C GLY A 350 -26.62 -5.06 18.72
N SER A 351 -27.60 -4.23 18.33
CA SER A 351 -28.49 -4.51 17.18
C SER A 351 -27.84 -4.15 15.83
N TYR A 352 -26.66 -4.71 15.56
CA TYR A 352 -25.81 -4.34 14.41
C TYR A 352 -26.43 -4.71 13.06
N GLU A 353 -27.38 -5.64 13.00
CA GLU A 353 -28.10 -6.00 11.78
C GLU A 353 -28.92 -4.81 11.23
N GLN A 354 -29.12 -3.77 12.04
CA GLN A 354 -29.86 -2.55 11.71
C GLN A 354 -28.93 -1.34 11.57
N LEU A 355 -27.61 -1.56 11.52
CA LEU A 355 -26.60 -0.54 11.34
C LEU A 355 -26.04 -0.56 9.91
N GLN A 356 -25.97 0.62 9.32
CA GLN A 356 -25.22 0.88 8.09
C GLN A 356 -23.96 1.65 8.46
N LEU A 357 -22.80 1.15 8.03
CA LEU A 357 -21.49 1.77 8.20
C LEU A 357 -20.91 2.07 6.82
N ASP A 358 -20.62 3.34 6.56
CA ASP A 358 -19.99 3.83 5.34
C ASP A 358 -18.72 4.59 5.73
N GLY A 359 -17.55 4.13 5.27
CA GLY A 359 -16.26 4.71 5.62
C GLY A 359 -15.74 5.74 4.62
N GLU A 360 -16.44 5.96 3.51
CA GLU A 360 -16.01 6.81 2.39
C GLU A 360 -17.09 7.89 2.10
N HIS A 361 -17.75 8.40 3.16
CA HIS A 361 -18.86 9.33 3.01
C HIS A 361 -18.38 10.77 2.77
N THR A 362 -18.66 11.32 1.58
CA THR A 362 -18.11 12.61 1.11
C THR A 362 -18.93 13.85 1.46
N ASP A 363 -20.08 13.71 2.12
CA ASP A 363 -20.93 14.86 2.48
C ASP A 363 -20.46 15.51 3.79
N ASN A 364 -19.87 16.70 3.67
CA ASN A 364 -19.41 17.55 4.77
C ASN A 364 -18.48 16.81 5.77
N PRO A 365 -17.32 16.28 5.28
CA PRO A 365 -16.26 15.76 6.16
C PRO A 365 -15.66 16.90 7.00
N HIS A 366 -15.09 16.56 8.15
CA HIS A 366 -14.35 17.53 8.96
C HIS A 366 -12.98 17.84 8.33
N ARG A 367 -12.31 16.81 7.81
CA ARG A 367 -11.01 16.91 7.14
C ARG A 367 -10.95 15.90 6.00
N GLY A 368 -10.12 16.18 4.99
CA GLY A 368 -9.97 15.28 3.85
C GLY A 368 -11.17 15.28 2.92
N ASP A 369 -11.35 14.16 2.22
CA ASP A 369 -12.36 13.96 1.18
C ASP A 369 -13.58 13.18 1.69
N ALA A 370 -13.45 12.46 2.81
CA ALA A 370 -14.50 11.60 3.32
C ALA A 370 -14.50 11.47 4.85
N CYS A 371 -15.65 11.05 5.40
CA CYS A 371 -15.83 10.76 6.82
C CYS A 371 -16.59 9.43 7.00
N ILE A 372 -16.58 8.90 8.23
CA ILE A 372 -17.41 7.75 8.59
C ILE A 372 -18.84 8.22 8.79
N LYS A 373 -19.80 7.52 8.17
CA LYS A 373 -21.23 7.66 8.45
C LYS A 373 -21.77 6.38 9.07
N MET A 374 -22.36 6.52 10.25
CA MET A 374 -23.07 5.46 10.95
C MET A 374 -24.55 5.76 10.97
N ARG A 375 -25.38 4.89 10.41
CA ARG A 375 -26.83 5.03 10.42
C ARG A 375 -27.50 3.80 11.03
N TYR A 376 -28.09 4.00 12.20
CA TYR A 376 -28.87 2.98 12.89
C TYR A 376 -30.36 3.20 12.65
N THR A 377 -31.04 2.19 12.10
CA THR A 377 -32.48 2.24 11.80
C THR A 377 -33.37 1.63 12.88
N GLY A 378 -32.77 1.04 13.92
CA GLY A 378 -33.52 0.45 15.01
C GLY A 378 -34.20 1.44 15.91
N LYS A 379 -35.36 1.03 16.43
CA LYS A 379 -36.12 1.80 17.41
C LYS A 379 -35.62 1.44 18.80
N PHE A 380 -35.10 2.42 19.53
CA PHE A 380 -34.51 2.22 20.86
C PHE A 380 -33.35 1.22 20.85
N GLY A 381 -32.90 0.80 22.04
CA GLY A 381 -31.76 -0.11 22.21
C GLY A 381 -30.42 0.60 21.99
N TRP A 382 -29.41 -0.16 21.59
CA TRP A 382 -28.08 0.35 21.29
C TRP A 382 -27.41 -0.49 20.21
N VAL A 383 -26.45 0.11 19.53
CA VAL A 383 -25.63 -0.55 18.53
C VAL A 383 -24.21 0.00 18.60
N GLY A 384 -23.20 -0.79 18.25
CA GLY A 384 -21.82 -0.33 18.24
C GLY A 384 -20.93 -1.08 17.28
N VAL A 385 -19.76 -0.50 17.02
CA VAL A 385 -18.70 -1.07 16.20
C VAL A 385 -17.37 -0.85 16.91
N ALA A 386 -16.53 -1.87 16.92
CA ALA A 386 -15.15 -1.82 17.37
C ALA A 386 -14.19 -2.09 16.20
N TRP A 387 -13.14 -1.28 16.12
CA TRP A 387 -12.02 -1.42 15.20
C TRP A 387 -10.99 -2.32 15.85
N GLN A 388 -10.79 -3.53 15.30
CA GLN A 388 -10.01 -4.61 15.91
C GLN A 388 -8.84 -5.09 15.05
N HIS A 389 -7.79 -5.58 15.73
CA HIS A 389 -6.62 -6.21 15.13
C HIS A 389 -6.25 -7.52 15.86
N PRO A 390 -6.07 -8.63 15.11
CA PRO A 390 -6.59 -8.83 13.76
C PRO A 390 -8.11 -8.62 13.72
N GLY A 391 -8.68 -8.52 12.51
CA GLY A 391 -10.13 -8.38 12.36
C GLY A 391 -10.89 -9.48 13.11
N ASN A 392 -11.99 -9.10 13.76
CA ASN A 392 -12.89 -9.93 14.56
C ASN A 392 -12.22 -10.55 15.81
N ASN A 393 -11.20 -9.89 16.38
CA ASN A 393 -10.52 -10.36 17.57
C ASN A 393 -11.25 -9.96 18.87
N TRP A 394 -11.88 -10.93 19.54
CA TRP A 394 -12.56 -10.77 20.84
C TRP A 394 -11.74 -11.30 22.04
N GLY A 395 -10.42 -11.40 21.85
CA GLY A 395 -9.45 -11.85 22.85
C GLY A 395 -8.99 -13.30 22.70
N ASP A 396 -9.30 -13.92 21.56
CA ASP A 396 -8.95 -15.30 21.22
C ASP A 396 -7.64 -15.37 20.38
N ALA A 397 -7.18 -14.25 19.86
CA ALA A 397 -5.93 -14.13 19.10
C ALA A 397 -5.04 -13.01 19.65
N ASP A 398 -3.73 -13.17 19.51
CA ASP A 398 -2.78 -12.09 19.78
C ASP A 398 -2.90 -10.99 18.70
N GLY A 399 -2.14 -9.91 18.89
CA GLY A 399 -2.05 -8.76 17.98
C GLY A 399 -2.27 -7.45 18.73
N GLY A 400 -2.61 -6.42 17.96
CA GLY A 400 -2.73 -5.07 18.46
C GLY A 400 -1.43 -4.30 18.28
N PHE A 401 -1.44 -3.07 18.74
CA PHE A 401 -0.33 -2.14 18.57
C PHE A 401 0.14 -1.63 19.92
N ASP A 402 1.45 -1.41 20.04
CA ASP A 402 2.03 -0.66 21.15
C ASP A 402 1.83 0.83 20.90
N LEU A 403 1.05 1.48 21.75
CA LEU A 403 0.75 2.91 21.67
C LEU A 403 1.28 3.64 22.90
N SER A 404 2.23 3.08 23.65
CA SER A 404 2.77 3.62 24.92
C SER A 404 3.30 5.06 24.83
N SER A 405 3.42 5.59 23.62
CA SER A 405 3.81 6.95 23.29
C SER A 405 2.68 7.96 23.25
N ALA A 406 1.42 7.51 23.18
CA ALA A 406 0.24 8.36 23.12
C ALA A 406 -0.14 8.85 24.52
N THR A 407 -0.60 10.09 24.60
CA THR A 407 -1.18 10.67 25.82
C THR A 407 -2.69 10.81 25.70
N ALA A 408 -3.24 10.75 24.47
CA ALA A 408 -4.67 10.83 24.24
C ALA A 408 -5.09 10.11 22.94
N LEU A 409 -6.36 9.74 22.88
CA LEU A 409 -7.07 9.42 21.65
C LEU A 409 -7.99 10.59 21.30
N GLU A 410 -7.82 11.17 20.12
CA GLU A 410 -8.63 12.24 19.56
C GLU A 410 -9.57 11.69 18.47
N PHE A 411 -10.79 12.19 18.44
CA PHE A 411 -11.68 12.02 17.29
C PHE A 411 -12.64 13.20 17.14
N TRP A 412 -13.14 13.40 15.93
CA TRP A 412 -14.18 14.37 15.64
C TRP A 412 -15.51 13.67 15.41
N ALA A 413 -16.59 14.21 15.96
CA ALA A 413 -17.92 13.66 15.79
C ALA A 413 -19.00 14.74 15.64
N ARG A 414 -20.04 14.43 14.87
CA ARG A 414 -21.29 15.20 14.81
C ARG A 414 -22.50 14.30 14.63
N GLY A 415 -23.64 14.77 15.11
CA GLY A 415 -24.95 14.20 14.85
C GLY A 415 -25.56 14.76 13.57
N LYS A 416 -26.48 14.02 12.95
CA LYS A 416 -27.23 14.53 11.80
C LYS A 416 -28.17 15.68 12.21
N TRP A 417 -28.78 15.56 13.38
CA TRP A 417 -29.77 16.50 13.89
C TRP A 417 -29.31 17.24 15.16
N GLY A 418 -28.27 16.74 15.83
CA GLY A 418 -27.92 17.16 17.18
C GLY A 418 -28.87 16.54 18.20
N GLY A 419 -28.32 16.08 19.33
CA GLY A 419 -29.06 15.31 20.35
C GLY A 419 -28.90 13.80 20.23
N GLU A 420 -28.14 13.29 19.25
CA GLU A 420 -27.73 11.89 19.20
C GLU A 420 -26.76 11.56 20.36
N HIS A 421 -26.97 10.42 21.02
CA HIS A 421 -26.15 9.99 22.15
C HIS A 421 -25.15 8.91 21.73
N VAL A 422 -23.88 9.12 22.05
CA VAL A 422 -22.81 8.15 21.79
C VAL A 422 -21.88 7.93 22.99
N SER A 423 -21.27 6.77 23.06
CA SER A 423 -20.13 6.49 23.95
C SER A 423 -19.00 5.91 23.11
N ALA A 424 -17.77 6.31 23.37
CA ALA A 424 -16.60 5.90 22.59
C ALA A 424 -15.38 5.62 23.48
N GLY A 425 -14.45 4.80 23.01
CA GLY A 425 -13.28 4.43 23.79
C GLY A 425 -12.21 3.70 22.99
N VAL A 426 -11.11 3.41 23.69
CA VAL A 426 -10.02 2.51 23.29
C VAL A 426 -9.96 1.36 24.29
N GLY A 427 -9.66 0.17 23.79
CA GLY A 427 -9.66 -1.05 24.58
C GLY A 427 -11.07 -1.50 24.94
N LEU A 428 -11.39 -2.77 24.68
CA LEU A 428 -12.70 -3.33 24.94
C LEU A 428 -12.61 -4.75 25.54
N ILE A 429 -11.50 -5.44 25.30
CA ILE A 429 -11.30 -6.84 25.67
C ILE A 429 -10.75 -6.91 27.10
N GLY A 430 -11.53 -7.47 28.03
CA GLY A 430 -11.19 -7.59 29.44
C GLY A 430 -10.14 -8.66 29.75
N LYS A 431 -9.56 -8.56 30.96
CA LYS A 431 -8.50 -9.46 31.48
C LYS A 431 -8.93 -10.92 31.66
N ASP A 432 -10.20 -11.23 31.48
CA ASP A 432 -10.77 -12.57 31.49
C ASP A 432 -10.50 -13.36 30.20
N LYS A 433 -10.01 -12.69 29.15
CA LYS A 433 -9.66 -13.32 27.87
C LYS A 433 -8.19 -13.74 27.81
N GLN A 434 -7.88 -14.65 26.88
CA GLN A 434 -6.50 -15.13 26.65
C GLN A 434 -5.58 -14.00 26.20
N TYR A 435 -6.07 -13.12 25.32
CA TYR A 435 -5.33 -11.99 24.79
C TYR A 435 -6.12 -10.69 25.03
N PRO A 436 -6.06 -10.12 26.25
CA PRO A 436 -6.79 -8.90 26.59
C PRO A 436 -6.19 -7.65 25.91
N ASP A 437 -6.96 -6.56 25.89
CA ASP A 437 -6.39 -5.22 25.73
C ASP A 437 -5.62 -4.85 27.00
N SER A 438 -4.41 -4.32 26.85
CA SER A 438 -3.55 -3.90 27.98
C SER A 438 -4.22 -2.84 28.87
N GLY A 439 -5.01 -1.94 28.27
CA GLY A 439 -5.71 -0.88 28.96
C GLY A 439 -6.99 -0.46 28.25
N LEU A 440 -7.91 0.11 29.02
CA LEU A 440 -9.23 0.51 28.59
C LEU A 440 -9.48 1.95 29.05
N ALA A 441 -9.95 2.80 28.14
CA ALA A 441 -10.33 4.18 28.44
C ALA A 441 -11.53 4.58 27.58
N SER A 442 -12.48 5.33 28.16
CA SER A 442 -13.69 5.72 27.44
C SER A 442 -14.31 7.02 27.93
N ILE A 443 -15.13 7.59 27.07
CA ILE A 443 -16.04 8.68 27.36
C ILE A 443 -17.46 8.22 27.02
N SER A 444 -18.40 8.49 27.92
CA SER A 444 -19.76 7.92 27.84
C SER A 444 -20.83 9.01 27.77
N ASP A 445 -21.94 8.67 27.13
CA ASP A 445 -23.16 9.49 27.05
C ASP A 445 -22.93 10.91 26.49
N ILE A 446 -22.09 11.02 25.48
CA ILE A 446 -21.86 12.25 24.73
C ILE A 446 -23.13 12.59 23.96
N VAL A 447 -23.63 13.81 24.15
CA VAL A 447 -24.69 14.38 23.30
C VAL A 447 -24.05 15.15 22.15
N LEU A 448 -24.17 14.62 20.94
CA LEU A 448 -23.58 15.22 19.74
C LEU A 448 -24.33 16.48 19.31
N GLN A 449 -23.61 17.40 18.68
CA GLN A 449 -24.17 18.59 18.04
C GLN A 449 -24.23 18.39 16.52
N LYS A 450 -24.89 19.32 15.81
CA LYS A 450 -24.92 19.28 14.34
C LYS A 450 -23.56 19.61 13.74
N GLU A 451 -22.83 20.49 14.42
CA GLU A 451 -21.49 20.94 14.07
C GLU A 451 -20.46 19.91 14.54
N TRP A 452 -19.38 19.77 13.77
CA TRP A 452 -18.23 18.97 14.14
C TRP A 452 -17.63 19.44 15.46
N LYS A 453 -17.43 18.50 16.38
CA LYS A 453 -16.76 18.74 17.65
C LYS A 453 -15.64 17.75 17.88
N ARG A 454 -14.55 18.26 18.45
CA ARG A 454 -13.40 17.49 18.90
C ARG A 454 -13.70 16.86 20.26
N TYR A 455 -13.42 15.56 20.38
CA TYR A 455 -13.48 14.80 21.61
C TYR A 455 -12.11 14.17 21.89
N ILE A 456 -11.74 14.15 23.17
CA ILE A 456 -10.42 13.67 23.62
C ILE A 456 -10.65 12.68 24.75
N ILE A 457 -10.01 11.51 24.65
CA ILE A 457 -9.95 10.50 25.70
C ILE A 457 -8.52 10.51 26.23
N PRO A 458 -8.28 11.00 27.46
CA PRO A 458 -6.96 10.95 28.08
C PRO A 458 -6.50 9.50 28.26
N LEU A 459 -5.23 9.25 27.95
CA LEU A 459 -4.58 7.94 28.09
C LEU A 459 -3.40 7.99 29.08
N ASP A 460 -3.19 9.14 29.73
CA ASP A 460 -2.23 9.25 30.82
C ASP A 460 -2.51 8.16 31.87
N GLU A 461 -1.47 7.44 32.28
CA GLU A 461 -1.53 6.36 33.28
C GLU A 461 -2.27 5.08 32.84
N ILE A 462 -2.71 4.98 31.59
CA ILE A 462 -3.27 3.76 31.01
C ILE A 462 -2.16 2.97 30.32
N ASP A 463 -2.04 1.68 30.65
CA ASP A 463 -1.16 0.77 29.91
C ASP A 463 -1.76 0.55 28.51
N ILE A 464 -1.12 1.11 27.49
CA ILE A 464 -1.54 0.99 26.09
C ILE A 464 -0.44 0.30 25.25
N SER A 465 0.33 -0.59 25.88
CA SER A 465 1.42 -1.35 25.25
C SER A 465 0.95 -2.46 24.30
N SER A 466 -0.32 -2.86 24.39
CA SER A 466 -0.93 -3.84 23.50
C SER A 466 -2.43 -3.57 23.35
N ILE A 467 -2.80 -2.88 22.27
CA ILE A 467 -4.19 -2.48 21.99
C ILE A 467 -4.69 -3.19 20.72
N LYS A 468 -5.54 -4.20 20.92
CA LYS A 468 -6.26 -4.94 19.88
C LYS A 468 -7.53 -4.22 19.47
N THR A 469 -8.16 -3.46 20.37
CA THR A 469 -9.31 -2.60 20.05
C THR A 469 -8.91 -1.13 20.02
N GLY A 470 -8.48 -0.63 18.86
CA GLY A 470 -7.98 0.73 18.70
C GLY A 470 -9.05 1.81 18.92
N PHE A 471 -10.29 1.54 18.54
CA PHE A 471 -11.42 2.43 18.78
C PHE A 471 -12.72 1.64 18.82
N TYR A 472 -13.64 2.01 19.70
CA TYR A 472 -15.03 1.59 19.60
C TYR A 472 -15.96 2.77 19.80
N ILE A 473 -17.14 2.67 19.21
CA ILE A 473 -18.23 3.61 19.43
C ILE A 473 -19.56 2.85 19.53
N SER A 474 -20.43 3.34 20.41
CA SER A 474 -21.81 2.89 20.56
C SER A 474 -22.77 4.06 20.40
N LEU A 475 -23.90 3.81 19.76
CA LEU A 475 -25.00 4.74 19.56
C LEU A 475 -26.20 4.25 20.39
N LYS A 476 -26.86 5.18 21.07
CA LYS A 476 -28.15 4.91 21.72
C LYS A 476 -29.29 5.10 20.72
N GLY A 477 -30.09 4.06 20.54
CA GLY A 477 -31.27 4.11 19.69
C GLY A 477 -32.34 5.06 20.22
N GLN A 478 -33.09 5.67 19.31
CA GLN A 478 -34.20 6.58 19.60
C GLN A 478 -35.49 6.10 18.91
N GLN A 479 -36.57 6.85 19.02
CA GLN A 479 -37.81 6.54 18.30
C GLN A 479 -37.64 6.60 16.77
N THR A 480 -36.70 7.41 16.30
CA THR A 480 -36.33 7.58 14.89
C THR A 480 -34.93 7.05 14.64
N SER A 481 -34.59 6.83 13.37
CA SER A 481 -33.22 6.44 12.98
C SER A 481 -32.20 7.47 13.47
N VAL A 482 -31.10 6.97 14.03
CA VAL A 482 -29.99 7.78 14.53
C VAL A 482 -28.89 7.78 13.48
N THR A 483 -28.34 8.95 13.16
CA THR A 483 -27.22 9.06 12.21
C THR A 483 -26.15 9.95 12.81
N VAL A 484 -24.93 9.43 12.88
CA VAL A 484 -23.76 10.16 13.38
C VAL A 484 -22.63 10.05 12.37
N TYR A 485 -21.72 11.00 12.43
CA TYR A 485 -20.56 11.09 11.57
C TYR A 485 -19.31 11.18 12.42
N LEU A 486 -18.23 10.50 12.00
CA LEU A 486 -16.93 10.48 12.68
C LEU A 486 -15.82 10.77 11.69
N ASP A 487 -14.77 11.41 12.15
CA ASP A 487 -13.64 11.80 11.31
C ASP A 487 -12.37 11.93 12.17
N SER A 488 -11.20 11.86 11.54
CA SER A 488 -9.90 12.23 12.11
C SER A 488 -9.60 11.51 13.44
N ILE A 489 -9.79 10.18 13.45
CA ILE A 489 -9.58 9.34 14.63
C ILE A 489 -8.09 8.99 14.72
N ARG A 490 -7.43 9.40 15.80
CA ARG A 490 -5.97 9.24 15.93
C ARG A 490 -5.51 9.26 17.39
N PHE A 491 -4.47 8.49 17.67
CA PHE A 491 -3.71 8.62 18.91
C PHE A 491 -2.71 9.76 18.76
N VAL A 492 -2.57 10.59 19.80
CA VAL A 492 -1.71 11.77 19.79
C VAL A 492 -0.84 11.81 21.04
N ARG A 493 0.28 12.52 20.94
CA ARG A 493 1.08 12.95 22.08
C ARG A 493 0.91 14.46 22.21
N GLU A 494 0.09 14.91 23.14
CA GLU A 494 -0.04 16.34 23.43
C GLU A 494 1.25 16.83 24.11
N LYS A 495 1.79 17.97 23.67
CA LYS A 495 2.88 18.65 24.39
C LYS A 495 2.29 19.14 25.71
N LYS A 496 2.83 18.69 26.85
CA LYS A 496 2.57 19.36 28.13
C LYS A 496 3.15 20.78 28.00
N GLU A 497 2.28 21.79 28.05
CA GLU A 497 2.66 23.20 28.10
C GLU A 497 3.50 23.52 29.34
#